data_AF-A0A2M7J389-F1
#
_entry.id   AF-A0A2M7J389-F1
#
_cell.length_a   1.000
_cell.length_b   1.000
_cell.length_c   1.000
_cell.angle_alpha   90.00
_cell.angle_beta   90.00
_cell.angle_gamma   90.00
#
_symmetry.space_group_name_H-M   'P 1'
#
loop_
_entity.id
_entity.type
_entity.pdbx_description
1 polymer ?
#
loop_
_entity_poly.entity_id
_entity_poly.type
_entity_poly.pdbx_seq_one_letter_code
_entity_poly.pdbx_strand_id
1 'polypeptide(L)'
;MKPISVDHAARMVGVSTATMRNWAKAGHIVSARTRPLAFSEMAVLSLKTQLGSGTLQKLRKRANKAHSEANILPSEYASNSGLIENIKSIIEFVQQNQLDVEVVLFVAALRLLVADGEMIRESTTDIFAPNAFTSWRRDSTRVEIEQWRIHLSEIANNNLYSICYDLISSAEGDDYLGLLYQSLSVEGQKSEGGAYYTPSKIVEDSLHHCINPAYKSFLDPCCGTGKYLICAAKLLQIKPENIYGFDIDALAVKLARINLLRAFKYHDFSPHIYCLNTLENLATGEIFCDTNALIGKIDVIATNPPWGACKNGGVLPQFSPQIKSGETFSMFLAKSLNLLKEGGMLSFV
;
A
#
# COMPACT_ATOMS: atom_id res chain seq x y z
N MET A 1 36.06 29.10 2.74
CA MET A 1 35.52 27.73 2.96
C MET A 1 35.52 26.98 1.64
N LYS A 2 35.87 25.69 1.64
CA LYS A 2 35.84 24.87 0.41
C LYS A 2 34.37 24.62 -0.01
N PRO A 3 34.03 24.76 -1.30
CA PRO A 3 32.70 24.39 -1.79
C PRO A 3 32.41 22.90 -1.57
N ILE A 4 31.20 22.56 -1.15
CA ILE A 4 30.74 21.18 -0.99
C ILE A 4 30.04 20.68 -2.26
N SER A 5 30.20 19.40 -2.58
CA SER A 5 29.57 18.79 -3.75
C SER A 5 28.04 18.77 -3.63
N VAL A 6 27.36 18.70 -4.76
CA VAL A 6 25.90 18.54 -4.80
C VAL A 6 25.41 17.33 -4.00
N ASP A 7 26.15 16.22 -4.00
CA ASP A 7 25.78 15.00 -3.26
C ASP A 7 25.93 15.17 -1.75
N HIS A 8 26.92 15.94 -1.31
CA HIS A 8 27.08 16.27 0.11
C HIS A 8 25.99 17.26 0.55
N ALA A 9 25.73 18.30 -0.26
CA ALA A 9 24.67 19.27 0.00
C ALA A 9 23.28 18.63 0.09
N ALA A 10 22.99 17.68 -0.80
CA ALA A 10 21.73 16.92 -0.81
C ALA A 10 21.53 16.13 0.49
N ARG A 11 22.58 15.45 0.97
CA ARG A 11 22.56 14.72 2.24
C ARG A 11 22.38 15.64 3.45
N MET A 12 23.05 16.79 3.46
CA MET A 12 22.93 17.76 4.56
C MET A 12 21.49 18.27 4.71
N VAL A 13 20.79 18.48 3.60
CA VAL A 13 19.41 19.02 3.57
C VAL A 13 18.35 17.93 3.69
N GLY A 14 18.68 16.66 3.38
CA GLY A 14 17.73 15.54 3.42
C GLY A 14 16.89 15.40 2.15
N VAL A 15 17.43 15.73 0.99
CA VAL A 15 16.73 15.64 -0.32
C VAL A 15 17.57 14.90 -1.35
N SER A 16 16.96 14.53 -2.50
CA SER A 16 17.70 13.91 -3.61
C SER A 16 18.67 14.89 -4.29
N THR A 17 19.71 14.37 -4.94
CA THR A 17 20.68 15.16 -5.72
C THR A 17 20.01 15.87 -6.90
N ALA A 18 18.98 15.25 -7.49
CA ALA A 18 18.14 15.87 -8.52
C ALA A 18 17.35 17.06 -7.97
N THR A 19 16.78 16.93 -6.77
CA THR A 19 16.10 18.04 -6.07
C THR A 19 17.05 19.22 -5.85
N MET A 20 18.27 18.96 -5.35
CA MET A 20 19.27 20.02 -5.17
C MET A 20 19.66 20.70 -6.49
N ARG A 21 19.81 19.95 -7.58
CA ARG A 21 20.09 20.52 -8.92
C ARG A 21 18.95 21.39 -9.41
N ASN A 22 17.70 20.94 -9.22
CA ASN A 22 16.52 21.70 -9.62
C ASN A 22 16.38 22.98 -8.81
N TRP A 23 16.66 22.95 -7.51
CA TRP A 23 16.67 24.14 -6.66
C TRP A 23 17.74 25.14 -7.05
N ALA A 24 18.93 24.67 -7.44
CA ALA A 24 19.97 25.54 -7.98
C ALA A 24 19.54 26.20 -9.31
N LYS A 25 18.93 25.43 -10.22
CA LYS A 25 18.40 25.95 -11.50
C LYS A 25 17.28 26.96 -11.30
N ALA A 26 16.41 26.73 -10.32
CA ALA A 26 15.29 27.60 -9.98
C ALA A 26 15.70 28.83 -9.13
N GLY A 27 16.98 28.96 -8.77
CA GLY A 27 17.51 30.10 -8.02
C GLY A 27 17.23 30.06 -6.51
N HIS A 28 16.80 28.92 -5.97
CA HIS A 28 16.51 28.76 -4.53
C HIS A 28 17.78 28.58 -3.68
N ILE A 29 18.89 28.21 -4.31
CA ILE A 29 20.21 28.18 -3.69
C ILE A 29 21.27 28.59 -4.70
N VAL A 30 22.15 29.51 -4.31
CA VAL A 30 23.22 30.02 -5.18
C VAL A 30 24.37 29.02 -5.21
N SER A 31 24.75 28.59 -6.41
CA SER A 31 25.93 27.73 -6.59
C SER A 31 27.21 28.54 -6.41
N ALA A 32 28.15 28.03 -5.62
CA ALA A 32 29.50 28.58 -5.51
C ALA A 32 30.36 28.25 -6.74
N ARG A 33 30.03 27.17 -7.44
CA ARG A 33 30.65 26.77 -8.72
C ARG A 33 29.63 26.02 -9.56
N THR A 34 29.59 26.31 -10.86
CA THR A 34 28.62 25.70 -11.80
C THR A 34 29.13 24.41 -12.43
N ARG A 35 30.46 24.23 -12.56
CA ARG A 35 31.09 23.01 -13.08
C ARG A 35 32.38 22.65 -12.32
N PRO A 36 32.45 21.50 -11.63
CA PRO A 36 31.31 20.70 -11.18
C PRO A 36 30.45 21.50 -10.18
N LEU A 37 29.14 21.26 -10.21
CA LEU A 37 28.16 21.96 -9.38
C LEU A 37 28.50 21.78 -7.89
N ALA A 38 28.75 22.90 -7.21
CA ALA A 38 29.10 22.93 -5.80
C ALA A 38 28.47 24.14 -5.12
N PHE A 39 28.23 24.01 -3.82
CA PHE A 39 27.57 25.02 -2.99
C PHE A 39 28.50 25.46 -1.86
N SER A 40 28.30 26.66 -1.33
CA SER A 40 28.93 27.02 -0.07
C SER A 40 28.18 26.32 1.07
N GLU A 41 28.93 25.82 2.05
CA GLU A 41 28.35 25.14 3.21
C GLU A 41 27.36 26.05 3.97
N MET A 42 27.69 27.34 4.10
CA MET A 42 26.79 28.34 4.69
C MET A 42 25.47 28.48 3.92
N ALA A 43 25.48 28.45 2.58
CA ALA A 43 24.25 28.54 1.80
C ALA A 43 23.36 27.29 2.00
N VAL A 44 23.98 26.12 2.12
CA VAL A 44 23.28 24.85 2.34
C VAL A 44 22.69 24.77 3.75
N LEU A 45 23.45 25.21 4.77
CA LEU A 45 22.96 25.30 6.15
C LEU A 45 21.85 26.34 6.30
N SER A 46 22.00 27.52 5.68
CA SER A 46 20.96 28.55 5.65
C SER A 46 19.67 28.03 5.02
N LEU A 47 19.78 27.34 3.88
CA LEU A 47 18.65 26.68 3.23
C LEU A 47 17.97 25.65 4.15
N LYS A 48 18.77 24.82 4.84
CA LYS A 48 18.26 23.84 5.81
C LYS A 48 17.50 24.52 6.95
N THR A 49 18.03 25.61 7.50
CA THR A 49 17.37 26.40 8.56
C THR A 49 16.08 27.03 8.07
N GLN A 50 16.07 27.61 6.86
CA GLN A 50 14.87 28.22 6.25
C GLN A 50 13.78 27.18 5.92
N LEU A 51 14.18 25.94 5.61
CA LEU A 51 13.27 24.80 5.48
C LEU A 51 12.71 24.35 6.84
N GLY A 52 13.51 24.41 7.90
CA GLY A 52 13.09 24.13 9.27
C GLY A 52 12.11 25.16 9.83
N SER A 53 12.36 26.46 9.60
CA SER A 53 11.58 27.58 10.13
C SER A 53 10.26 27.86 9.40
N GLY A 54 9.97 27.15 8.30
CA GLY A 54 8.71 27.28 7.56
C GLY A 54 8.63 28.44 6.56
N THR A 55 9.71 29.20 6.38
CA THR A 55 9.75 30.39 5.49
C THR A 55 9.61 30.02 4.00
N LEU A 56 9.96 28.78 3.62
CA LEU A 56 9.91 28.29 2.23
C LEU A 56 8.79 27.25 2.01
N GLN A 57 7.54 27.60 2.30
CA GLN A 57 6.38 26.69 2.13
C GLN A 57 6.27 26.05 0.72
N LYS A 58 6.66 26.77 -0.36
CA LYS A 58 6.63 26.23 -1.73
C LYS A 58 7.62 25.10 -1.98
N LEU A 59 8.78 25.11 -1.33
CA LEU A 59 9.81 24.06 -1.47
C LEU A 59 9.58 22.89 -0.52
N ARG A 60 8.79 23.12 0.54
CA ARG A 60 8.37 22.10 1.51
C ARG A 60 7.39 21.06 0.93
N LYS A 61 6.51 21.40 -0.01
CA LYS A 61 5.42 20.49 -0.45
C LYS A 61 5.89 19.09 -0.91
N ARG A 62 7.04 18.99 -1.58
CA ARG A 62 7.63 17.69 -1.97
C ARG A 62 8.68 17.18 -0.98
N ALA A 63 9.47 18.06 -0.38
CA ALA A 63 10.60 17.68 0.49
C ALA A 63 10.16 17.32 1.93
N ASN A 64 9.13 17.97 2.47
CA ASN A 64 8.59 17.66 3.81
C ASN A 64 7.57 16.53 3.81
N LYS A 65 7.14 16.02 2.65
CA LYS A 65 6.15 14.92 2.63
C LYS A 65 6.69 13.65 3.30
N ALA A 66 8.00 13.43 3.20
CA ALA A 66 8.74 12.36 3.89
C ALA A 66 8.72 12.48 5.42
N HIS A 67 8.40 13.66 5.96
CA HIS A 67 8.35 13.93 7.40
C HIS A 67 7.00 14.53 7.83
N SER A 68 5.95 14.32 7.02
CA SER A 68 4.60 14.80 7.35
C SER A 68 3.90 13.81 8.27
N GLU A 69 3.36 14.31 9.38
CA GLU A 69 2.48 13.59 10.31
C GLU A 69 0.99 13.74 9.94
N ALA A 70 0.67 14.43 8.85
CA ALA A 70 -0.71 14.72 8.48
C ALA A 70 -1.43 13.51 7.87
N ASN A 71 -2.60 13.17 8.40
CA ASN A 71 -3.49 12.16 7.83
C ASN A 71 -4.37 12.81 6.75
N ILE A 72 -4.14 12.50 5.48
CA ILE A 72 -4.94 13.01 4.36
C ILE A 72 -5.97 11.94 3.94
N LEU A 73 -7.25 12.29 4.05
CA LEU A 73 -8.35 11.52 3.47
C LEU A 73 -8.43 11.77 1.96
N PRO A 74 -8.47 10.74 1.10
CA PRO A 74 -8.62 10.91 -0.34
C PRO A 74 -9.95 11.56 -0.72
N SER A 75 -9.91 12.50 -1.67
CA SER A 75 -11.10 13.22 -2.15
C SER A 75 -12.11 12.34 -2.87
N GLU A 76 -11.73 11.14 -3.31
CA GLU A 76 -12.64 10.20 -3.97
C GLU A 76 -13.73 9.65 -3.04
N TYR A 77 -13.49 9.64 -1.71
CA TYR A 77 -14.48 9.25 -0.72
C TYR A 77 -15.37 10.41 -0.27
N ALA A 78 -15.19 11.62 -0.82
CA ALA A 78 -15.89 12.83 -0.40
C ALA A 78 -17.42 12.75 -0.54
N SER A 79 -17.92 11.86 -1.42
CA SER A 79 -19.36 11.61 -1.57
C SER A 79 -19.97 10.81 -0.41
N ASN A 80 -19.16 10.11 0.39
CA ASN A 80 -19.58 9.33 1.53
C ASN A 80 -19.19 10.02 2.84
N SER A 81 -19.95 11.06 3.17
CA SER A 81 -19.70 11.88 4.37
C SER A 81 -19.74 11.07 5.66
N GLY A 82 -20.65 10.08 5.77
CA GLY A 82 -20.76 9.21 6.94
C GLY A 82 -19.53 8.33 7.15
N LEU A 83 -19.01 7.71 6.08
CA LEU A 83 -17.76 6.94 6.14
C LEU A 83 -16.58 7.82 6.56
N ILE A 84 -16.47 9.01 5.96
CA ILE A 84 -15.41 9.97 6.27
C ILE A 84 -15.46 10.39 7.74
N GLU A 85 -16.64 10.74 8.24
CA GLU A 85 -16.84 11.18 9.62
C GLU A 85 -16.50 10.05 10.60
N ASN A 86 -16.95 8.82 10.31
CA ASN A 86 -16.63 7.65 11.12
C ASN A 86 -15.12 7.38 11.18
N ILE A 87 -14.42 7.42 10.03
CA ILE A 87 -12.97 7.23 9.98
C ILE A 87 -12.23 8.34 10.72
N LYS A 88 -12.68 9.60 10.63
CA LYS A 88 -12.10 10.70 11.42
C LYS A 88 -12.22 10.46 12.92
N SER A 89 -13.40 10.07 13.39
CA SER A 89 -13.60 9.76 14.82
C SER A 89 -12.71 8.62 15.29
N ILE A 90 -12.50 7.59 14.45
CA ILE A 90 -11.58 6.48 14.76
C ILE A 90 -10.14 6.99 14.84
N ILE A 91 -9.68 7.79 13.87
CA ILE A 91 -8.33 8.36 13.88
C ILE A 91 -8.09 9.19 15.15
N GLU A 92 -9.03 10.07 15.49
CA GLU A 92 -8.95 10.89 16.71
C GLU A 92 -8.86 10.02 17.97
N PHE A 93 -9.69 8.97 18.06
CA PHE A 93 -9.67 8.04 19.18
C PHE A 93 -8.34 7.28 19.26
N VAL A 94 -7.83 6.78 18.14
CA VAL A 94 -6.55 6.06 18.06
C VAL A 94 -5.39 6.95 18.47
N GLN A 95 -5.35 8.21 17.99
CA GLN A 95 -4.28 9.16 18.32
C GLN A 95 -4.32 9.57 19.79
N GLN A 96 -5.50 9.88 20.34
CA GLN A 96 -5.67 10.27 21.74
C GLN A 96 -5.23 9.17 22.70
N ASN A 97 -5.50 7.91 22.34
CA ASN A 97 -5.24 6.75 23.17
C ASN A 97 -3.98 5.96 22.80
N GLN A 98 -3.25 6.40 21.77
CA GLN A 98 -2.01 5.77 21.28
C GLN A 98 -2.20 4.27 20.99
N LEU A 99 -3.30 3.91 20.32
CA LEU A 99 -3.61 2.52 19.99
C LEU A 99 -2.73 2.01 18.85
N ASP A 100 -2.44 0.71 18.88
CA ASP A 100 -1.70 0.05 17.82
C ASP A 100 -2.53 -0.03 16.53
N VAL A 101 -1.96 0.42 15.42
CA VAL A 101 -2.65 0.51 14.13
C VAL A 101 -3.04 -0.87 13.59
N GLU A 102 -2.19 -1.88 13.74
CA GLU A 102 -2.49 -3.23 13.27
C GLU A 102 -3.65 -3.83 14.08
N VAL A 103 -3.66 -3.65 15.40
CA VAL A 103 -4.75 -4.11 16.25
C VAL A 103 -6.06 -3.39 15.91
N VAL A 104 -6.03 -2.07 15.69
CA VAL A 104 -7.22 -1.30 15.27
C VAL A 104 -7.78 -1.83 13.95
N LEU A 105 -6.93 -2.13 12.97
CA LEU A 105 -7.35 -2.67 11.67
C LEU A 105 -7.89 -4.09 11.78
N PHE A 106 -7.32 -4.92 12.65
CA PHE A 106 -7.88 -6.22 12.97
C PHE A 106 -9.27 -6.11 13.59
N VAL A 107 -9.45 -5.20 14.55
CA VAL A 107 -10.75 -4.92 15.19
C VAL A 107 -11.78 -4.41 14.16
N ALA A 108 -11.36 -3.55 13.24
CA ALA A 108 -12.19 -3.10 12.12
C ALA A 108 -12.60 -4.27 11.22
N ALA A 109 -11.66 -5.18 10.88
CA ALA A 109 -11.97 -6.37 10.10
C ALA A 109 -13.02 -7.24 10.81
N LEU A 110 -12.86 -7.49 12.11
CA LEU A 110 -13.83 -8.25 12.91
C LEU A 110 -15.22 -7.61 12.86
N ARG A 111 -15.31 -6.29 13.11
CA ARG A 111 -16.59 -5.57 13.14
C ARG A 111 -17.33 -5.67 11.81
N LEU A 112 -16.59 -5.52 10.72
CA LEU A 112 -17.13 -5.54 9.38
C LEU A 112 -17.53 -6.96 8.95
N LEU A 113 -16.80 -8.00 9.37
CA LEU A 113 -17.17 -9.39 9.13
C LEU A 113 -18.45 -9.78 9.90
N VAL A 114 -18.62 -9.30 11.14
CA VAL A 114 -19.90 -9.47 11.87
C VAL A 114 -21.03 -8.76 11.12
N ALA A 115 -20.82 -7.53 10.65
CA ALA A 115 -21.82 -6.79 9.89
C ALA A 115 -22.19 -7.48 8.56
N ASP A 116 -21.24 -8.20 7.95
CA ASP A 116 -21.46 -9.00 6.75
C ASP A 116 -22.17 -10.35 7.01
N GLY A 117 -22.45 -10.67 8.28
CA GLY A 117 -23.07 -11.93 8.69
C GLY A 117 -22.12 -13.14 8.60
N GLU A 118 -20.81 -12.89 8.63
CA GLU A 118 -19.79 -13.93 8.51
C GLU A 118 -19.58 -14.72 9.80
N MET A 119 -19.82 -14.07 10.95
CA MET A 119 -19.68 -14.66 12.28
C MET A 119 -20.59 -13.95 13.28
N ILE A 120 -20.85 -14.58 14.41
CA ILE A 120 -21.64 -14.03 15.50
C ILE A 120 -20.70 -13.46 16.56
N ARG A 121 -20.99 -12.24 17.02
CA ARG A 121 -20.34 -11.61 18.17
C ARG A 121 -21.06 -12.06 19.45
N GLU A 122 -20.33 -12.72 20.35
CA GLU A 122 -20.86 -13.11 21.67
C GLU A 122 -20.87 -11.93 22.66
N SER A 123 -21.71 -12.01 23.69
CA SER A 123 -21.88 -10.98 24.72
C SER A 123 -20.74 -10.94 25.75
N THR A 124 -19.49 -10.97 25.30
CA THR A 124 -18.29 -10.79 26.13
C THR A 124 -17.81 -9.34 26.06
N THR A 125 -17.32 -8.80 27.17
CA THR A 125 -16.74 -7.44 27.23
C THR A 125 -15.37 -7.36 26.54
N ASP A 126 -14.62 -8.45 26.63
CA ASP A 126 -13.33 -8.61 25.95
C ASP A 126 -13.55 -9.10 24.52
N ILE A 127 -13.10 -8.31 23.55
CA ILE A 127 -13.17 -8.69 22.14
C ILE A 127 -12.15 -9.75 21.74
N PHE A 128 -11.13 -9.97 22.57
CA PHE A 128 -10.09 -10.97 22.38
C PHE A 128 -10.28 -12.20 23.27
N ALA A 129 -11.44 -12.39 23.89
CA ALA A 129 -11.77 -13.64 24.54
C ALA A 129 -11.80 -14.79 23.49
N PRO A 130 -11.39 -16.03 23.83
CA PRO A 130 -11.36 -17.15 22.87
C PRO A 130 -12.69 -17.35 22.14
N ASN A 131 -13.81 -17.20 22.86
CA ASN A 131 -15.16 -17.40 22.35
C ASN A 131 -15.88 -16.09 22.03
N ALA A 132 -15.16 -14.97 21.85
CA ALA A 132 -15.79 -13.68 21.58
C ALA A 132 -16.48 -13.63 20.20
N PHE A 133 -16.06 -14.51 19.28
CA PHE A 133 -16.63 -14.66 17.95
C PHE A 133 -16.85 -16.14 17.64
N THR A 134 -18.06 -16.50 17.22
CA THR A 134 -18.51 -17.89 17.00
C THR A 134 -19.26 -18.01 15.68
N SER A 135 -19.69 -19.23 15.34
CA SER A 135 -20.64 -19.48 14.24
C SER A 135 -20.16 -18.94 12.88
N TRP A 136 -18.90 -19.25 12.53
CA TRP A 136 -18.29 -18.85 11.27
C TRP A 136 -19.03 -19.45 10.08
N ARG A 137 -19.35 -18.60 9.11
CA ARG A 137 -20.03 -18.99 7.88
C ARG A 137 -19.11 -19.74 6.93
N ARG A 138 -17.87 -19.28 6.78
CA ARG A 138 -16.86 -19.85 5.87
C ARG A 138 -15.59 -20.14 6.61
N ASP A 139 -14.97 -21.28 6.30
CA ASP A 139 -13.74 -21.70 6.94
C ASP A 139 -12.56 -20.83 6.49
N SER A 140 -12.55 -20.36 5.24
CA SER A 140 -11.51 -19.44 4.75
C SER A 140 -11.41 -18.18 5.61
N THR A 141 -12.52 -17.49 5.88
CA THR A 141 -12.51 -16.29 6.73
C THR A 141 -12.07 -16.58 8.15
N ARG A 142 -12.52 -17.71 8.73
CA ARG A 142 -12.11 -18.13 10.07
C ARG A 142 -10.60 -18.32 10.15
N VAL A 143 -10.03 -19.06 9.20
CA VAL A 143 -8.58 -19.33 9.14
C VAL A 143 -7.78 -18.03 9.01
N GLU A 144 -8.20 -17.09 8.15
CA GLU A 144 -7.52 -15.79 8.03
C GLU A 144 -7.51 -15.00 9.34
N ILE A 145 -8.64 -14.94 10.03
CA ILE A 145 -8.76 -14.19 11.29
C ILE A 145 -7.99 -14.88 12.42
N GLU A 146 -8.05 -16.21 12.52
CA GLU A 146 -7.27 -16.96 13.52
C GLU A 146 -5.77 -16.78 13.31
N GLN A 147 -5.29 -16.87 12.05
CA GLN A 147 -3.89 -16.64 11.72
C GLN A 147 -3.46 -15.21 12.06
N TRP A 148 -4.27 -14.21 11.71
CA TRP A 148 -3.95 -12.82 12.07
C TRP A 148 -3.89 -12.65 13.59
N ARG A 149 -4.88 -13.17 14.33
CA ARG A 149 -4.97 -13.07 15.79
C ARG A 149 -3.76 -13.64 16.52
N ILE A 150 -3.20 -14.76 16.05
CA ILE A 150 -2.00 -15.37 16.66
C ILE A 150 -0.84 -14.37 16.73
N HIS A 151 -0.71 -13.49 15.73
CA HIS A 151 0.36 -12.49 15.70
C HIS A 151 0.14 -11.30 16.65
N LEU A 152 -1.06 -11.18 17.27
CA LEU A 152 -1.44 -10.05 18.12
C LEU A 152 -1.43 -10.39 19.62
N SER A 153 -1.00 -11.61 19.99
CA SER A 153 -1.23 -12.23 21.30
C SER A 153 -0.65 -11.50 22.51
N GLU A 154 0.19 -10.47 22.33
CA GLU A 154 0.81 -9.71 23.43
C GLU A 154 0.13 -8.35 23.71
N ILE A 155 -0.71 -7.84 22.80
CA ILE A 155 -1.14 -6.42 22.77
C ILE A 155 -2.60 -6.24 23.21
N ALA A 156 -3.35 -7.34 23.26
CA ALA A 156 -4.81 -7.35 23.21
C ALA A 156 -5.56 -7.01 24.52
N ASN A 157 -4.91 -6.95 25.68
CA ASN A 157 -5.60 -6.73 26.97
C ASN A 157 -5.87 -5.25 27.26
N ASN A 158 -6.55 -4.57 26.34
CA ASN A 158 -6.97 -3.18 26.53
C ASN A 158 -8.44 -2.98 26.13
N ASN A 159 -9.28 -2.60 27.09
CA ASN A 159 -10.71 -2.32 26.90
C ASN A 159 -10.97 -1.22 25.86
N LEU A 160 -9.98 -0.36 25.56
CA LEU A 160 -10.08 0.65 24.51
C LEU A 160 -10.30 0.05 23.12
N TYR A 161 -9.83 -1.18 22.87
CA TYR A 161 -10.11 -1.86 21.60
C TYR A 161 -11.57 -2.30 21.49
N SER A 162 -12.23 -2.68 22.59
CA SER A 162 -13.67 -2.94 22.60
C SER A 162 -14.46 -1.65 22.31
N ILE A 163 -14.03 -0.51 22.86
CA ILE A 163 -14.63 0.79 22.53
C ILE A 163 -14.40 1.12 21.04
N CYS A 164 -13.19 0.89 20.53
CA CYS A 164 -12.87 1.08 19.12
C CYS A 164 -13.75 0.23 18.20
N TYR A 165 -13.99 -1.03 18.56
CA TYR A 165 -14.91 -1.93 17.85
C TYR A 165 -16.32 -1.33 17.72
N ASP A 166 -16.84 -0.75 18.80
CA ASP A 166 -18.17 -0.14 18.81
C ASP A 166 -18.22 1.17 18.03
N LEU A 167 -17.10 1.92 17.97
CA LEU A 167 -16.98 3.12 17.14
C LEU A 167 -16.98 2.80 15.64
N ILE A 168 -16.50 1.62 15.24
CA ILE A 168 -16.48 1.21 13.83
C ILE A 168 -17.91 0.97 13.36
N SER A 169 -18.37 1.82 12.44
CA SER A 169 -19.68 1.68 11.82
C SER A 169 -19.62 0.72 10.64
N SER A 170 -20.72 0.02 10.40
CA SER A 170 -20.92 -0.75 9.16
C SER A 170 -21.31 0.16 7.97
N ALA A 171 -21.01 1.47 8.03
CA ALA A 171 -21.36 2.40 6.97
C ALA A 171 -20.84 1.86 5.63
N GLU A 172 -21.72 1.86 4.63
CA GLU A 172 -21.45 1.25 3.33
C GLU A 172 -20.26 1.91 2.66
N GLY A 173 -19.39 1.11 2.06
CA GLY A 173 -18.23 1.56 1.30
C GLY A 173 -17.35 0.38 0.94
N ASP A 174 -17.11 0.18 -0.37
CA ASP A 174 -16.39 -0.98 -0.91
C ASP A 174 -14.93 -1.11 -0.42
N ASP A 175 -14.39 -0.11 0.29
CA ASP A 175 -12.98 -0.06 0.67
C ASP A 175 -12.75 0.60 2.05
N TYR A 176 -13.62 0.29 3.00
CA TYR A 176 -13.52 0.81 4.37
C TYR A 176 -12.13 0.52 4.97
N LEU A 177 -11.66 -0.72 4.87
CA LEU A 177 -10.40 -1.15 5.47
C LEU A 177 -9.19 -0.51 4.79
N GLY A 178 -9.18 -0.39 3.46
CA GLY A 178 -8.10 0.28 2.74
C GLY A 178 -8.04 1.77 3.08
N LEU A 179 -9.20 2.43 3.16
CA LEU A 179 -9.27 3.83 3.57
C LEU A 179 -8.84 4.05 5.03
N LEU A 180 -9.24 3.18 5.95
CA LEU A 180 -8.84 3.26 7.35
C LEU A 180 -7.32 3.03 7.49
N TYR A 181 -6.79 1.99 6.85
CA TYR A 181 -5.34 1.71 6.81
C TYR A 181 -4.59 2.90 6.26
N GLN A 182 -5.00 3.41 5.10
CA GLN A 182 -4.40 4.60 4.52
C GLN A 182 -4.48 5.78 5.46
N SER A 183 -5.59 6.01 6.15
CA SER A 183 -5.72 7.19 6.99
C SER A 183 -4.95 7.10 8.30
N LEU A 184 -4.66 5.88 8.79
CA LEU A 184 -3.84 5.64 9.97
C LEU A 184 -2.34 5.57 9.66
N SER A 185 -1.95 5.21 8.43
CA SER A 185 -0.55 5.18 8.01
C SER A 185 0.04 6.60 7.89
N VAL A 186 1.20 6.84 8.51
CA VAL A 186 1.87 8.15 8.49
C VAL A 186 2.33 8.52 7.07
N GLU A 187 2.07 9.75 6.65
CA GLU A 187 2.36 10.25 5.29
C GLU A 187 3.87 10.19 4.92
N GLY A 188 4.74 10.27 5.94
CA GLY A 188 6.19 10.06 5.79
C GLY A 188 6.57 8.67 5.24
N GLN A 189 5.98 7.60 5.77
CA GLN A 189 6.24 6.23 5.31
C GLN A 189 5.73 6.00 3.87
N LYS A 190 4.58 6.58 3.52
CA LYS A 190 3.99 6.49 2.16
C LYS A 190 4.86 7.15 1.09
N SER A 191 5.43 8.31 1.41
CA SER A 191 6.24 9.07 0.46
C SER A 191 7.67 8.55 0.34
N GLU A 192 8.21 7.87 1.37
CA GLU A 192 9.48 7.14 1.27
C GLU A 192 9.34 5.79 0.54
N GLY A 193 8.20 5.10 0.69
CA GLY A 193 7.89 3.82 0.03
C GLY A 193 7.25 3.93 -1.36
N GLY A 194 6.83 5.13 -1.77
CA GLY A 194 6.17 5.35 -3.08
C GLY A 194 4.75 4.76 -3.18
N ALA A 195 4.13 4.43 -2.04
CA ALA A 195 2.80 3.83 -1.97
C ALA A 195 1.70 4.90 -2.12
N TYR A 196 1.07 4.94 -3.30
CA TYR A 196 -0.07 5.81 -3.60
C TYR A 196 -1.29 4.94 -3.87
N TYR A 197 -2.35 5.16 -3.10
CA TYR A 197 -3.59 4.42 -3.29
C TYR A 197 -4.27 4.87 -4.60
N THR A 198 -4.68 3.90 -5.41
CA THR A 198 -5.25 4.15 -6.74
C THR A 198 -6.73 4.41 -6.62
N PRO A 199 -7.23 5.57 -7.08
CA PRO A 199 -8.66 5.86 -6.98
C PRO A 199 -9.52 4.82 -7.69
N SER A 200 -10.69 4.50 -7.14
CA SER A 200 -11.56 3.42 -7.63
C SER A 200 -11.88 3.58 -9.13
N LYS A 201 -12.15 4.81 -9.55
CA LYS A 201 -12.45 5.14 -10.94
C LYS A 201 -11.27 4.87 -11.88
N ILE A 202 -10.05 5.16 -11.42
CA ILE A 202 -8.83 4.90 -12.21
C ILE A 202 -8.59 3.39 -12.34
N VAL A 203 -8.82 2.63 -11.27
CA VAL A 203 -8.74 1.16 -11.31
C VAL A 203 -9.74 0.60 -12.33
N GLU A 204 -11.01 1.00 -12.25
CA GLU A 204 -12.05 0.57 -13.21
C GLU A 204 -11.70 0.94 -14.65
N ASP A 205 -11.35 2.21 -14.89
CA ASP A 205 -10.99 2.72 -16.21
C ASP A 205 -9.77 1.97 -16.79
N SER A 206 -8.76 1.66 -15.96
CA SER A 206 -7.60 0.89 -16.38
C SER A 206 -7.92 -0.55 -16.76
N LEU A 207 -8.94 -1.16 -16.14
CA LEU A 207 -9.33 -2.56 -16.37
C LEU A 207 -10.38 -2.71 -17.48
N HIS A 208 -11.09 -1.64 -17.86
CA HIS A 208 -12.12 -1.69 -18.90
C HIS A 208 -11.60 -2.21 -20.24
N HIS A 209 -10.34 -1.93 -20.59
CA HIS A 209 -9.71 -2.42 -21.81
C HIS A 209 -9.30 -3.90 -21.75
N CYS A 210 -9.34 -4.52 -20.58
CA CYS A 210 -8.98 -5.93 -20.37
C CYS A 210 -10.19 -6.88 -20.41
N ILE A 211 -11.41 -6.36 -20.65
CA ILE A 211 -12.64 -7.17 -20.68
C ILE A 211 -12.59 -8.14 -21.86
N ASN A 212 -12.40 -9.42 -21.56
CA ASN A 212 -12.45 -10.51 -22.53
C ASN A 212 -12.95 -11.79 -21.83
N PRO A 213 -14.08 -12.39 -22.27
CA PRO A 213 -14.62 -13.61 -21.66
C PRO A 213 -13.69 -14.81 -21.68
N ALA A 214 -12.67 -14.83 -22.55
CA ALA A 214 -11.67 -15.87 -22.62
C ALA A 214 -10.60 -15.76 -21.52
N TYR A 215 -10.48 -14.62 -20.84
CA TYR A 215 -9.58 -14.44 -19.71
C TYR A 215 -10.22 -15.02 -18.44
N LYS A 216 -9.40 -15.73 -17.67
CA LYS A 216 -9.74 -16.58 -16.54
C LYS A 216 -8.80 -16.42 -15.35
N SER A 217 -7.69 -15.69 -15.47
CA SER A 217 -6.74 -15.39 -14.40
C SER A 217 -6.32 -13.92 -14.38
N PHE A 218 -6.13 -13.38 -13.17
CA PHE A 218 -5.69 -12.01 -12.93
C PHE A 218 -4.58 -11.98 -11.89
N LEU A 219 -3.59 -11.11 -12.07
CA LEU A 219 -2.54 -10.88 -11.08
C LEU A 219 -2.30 -9.38 -10.87
N ASP A 220 -2.17 -8.96 -9.61
CA ASP A 220 -1.60 -7.67 -9.22
C ASP A 220 -0.29 -7.88 -8.44
N PRO A 221 0.88 -7.47 -8.99
CA PRO A 221 2.18 -7.69 -8.37
C PRO A 221 2.50 -6.74 -7.20
N CYS A 222 1.69 -5.73 -6.93
CA CYS A 222 1.84 -4.80 -5.80
C CYS A 222 0.46 -4.33 -5.34
N CYS A 223 -0.29 -5.28 -4.77
CA CYS A 223 -1.74 -5.20 -4.66
C CYS A 223 -2.27 -4.27 -3.58
N GLY A 224 -1.41 -3.79 -2.67
CA GLY A 224 -1.83 -3.06 -1.47
C GLY A 224 -2.94 -3.80 -0.73
N THR A 225 -4.02 -3.10 -0.39
CA THR A 225 -5.20 -3.68 0.26
C THR A 225 -6.22 -4.30 -0.71
N GLY A 226 -5.82 -4.57 -1.96
CA GLY A 226 -6.53 -5.47 -2.87
C GLY A 226 -7.55 -4.84 -3.83
N LYS A 227 -7.46 -3.52 -4.09
CA LYS A 227 -8.45 -2.82 -4.92
C LYS A 227 -8.57 -3.37 -6.35
N TYR A 228 -7.44 -3.55 -7.03
CA TYR A 228 -7.38 -4.17 -8.36
C TYR A 228 -7.89 -5.60 -8.33
N LEU A 229 -7.54 -6.38 -7.31
CA LEU A 229 -7.98 -7.78 -7.15
C LEU A 229 -9.51 -7.89 -7.17
N ILE A 230 -10.19 -7.07 -6.36
CA ILE A 230 -11.65 -7.05 -6.24
C ILE A 230 -12.29 -6.54 -7.53
N CYS A 231 -11.76 -5.44 -8.07
CA CYS A 231 -12.30 -4.83 -9.28
C CYS A 231 -12.16 -5.79 -10.48
N ALA A 232 -11.01 -6.42 -10.66
CA ALA A 232 -10.77 -7.38 -11.73
C ALA A 232 -11.68 -8.61 -11.61
N ALA A 233 -11.82 -9.18 -10.41
CA ALA A 233 -12.69 -10.33 -10.18
C ALA A 233 -14.15 -10.03 -10.57
N LYS A 234 -14.66 -8.84 -10.21
CA LYS A 234 -16.03 -8.40 -10.54
C LYS A 234 -16.19 -8.01 -12.01
N LEU A 235 -15.35 -7.11 -12.51
CA LEU A 235 -15.47 -6.51 -13.85
C LEU A 235 -15.13 -7.49 -14.97
N LEU A 236 -14.08 -8.29 -14.78
CA LEU A 236 -13.62 -9.28 -15.76
C LEU A 236 -14.31 -10.64 -15.57
N GLN A 237 -15.16 -10.79 -14.55
CA GLN A 237 -15.87 -12.03 -14.19
C GLN A 237 -14.90 -13.21 -14.00
N ILE A 238 -13.75 -12.93 -13.38
CA ILE A 238 -12.75 -13.93 -13.04
C ILE A 238 -13.07 -14.51 -11.68
N LYS A 239 -13.03 -15.85 -11.57
CA LYS A 239 -13.26 -16.55 -10.31
C LYS A 239 -12.22 -16.12 -9.26
N PRO A 240 -12.62 -15.90 -7.99
CA PRO A 240 -11.70 -15.42 -6.96
C PRO A 240 -10.50 -16.35 -6.69
N GLU A 241 -10.63 -17.65 -6.98
CA GLU A 241 -9.53 -18.63 -6.91
C GLU A 241 -8.44 -18.40 -7.97
N ASN A 242 -8.75 -17.65 -9.02
CA ASN A 242 -7.80 -17.30 -10.08
C ASN A 242 -7.33 -15.84 -9.98
N ILE A 243 -7.51 -15.21 -8.82
CA ILE A 243 -7.04 -13.87 -8.51
C ILE A 243 -5.79 -13.98 -7.65
N TYR A 244 -4.69 -13.45 -8.15
CA TYR A 244 -3.38 -13.50 -7.50
C TYR A 244 -2.94 -12.10 -7.09
N GLY A 245 -2.48 -11.94 -5.84
CA GLY A 245 -2.01 -10.67 -5.33
C GLY A 245 -0.67 -10.82 -4.61
N PHE A 246 0.19 -9.82 -4.76
CA PHE A 246 1.47 -9.78 -4.08
C PHE A 246 1.72 -8.38 -3.55
N ASP A 247 2.21 -8.26 -2.32
CA ASP A 247 2.70 -7.00 -1.79
C ASP A 247 3.80 -7.26 -0.76
N ILE A 248 4.68 -6.28 -0.54
CA ILE A 248 5.73 -6.38 0.48
C ILE A 248 5.21 -5.99 1.87
N ASP A 249 4.10 -5.25 1.94
CA ASP A 249 3.46 -4.88 3.21
C ASP A 249 2.54 -6.02 3.71
N ALA A 250 2.98 -6.69 4.77
CA ALA A 250 2.26 -7.78 5.40
C ALA A 250 0.86 -7.38 5.90
N LEU A 251 0.70 -6.16 6.41
CA LEU A 251 -0.59 -5.67 6.89
C LEU A 251 -1.52 -5.39 5.72
N ALA A 252 -1.01 -4.79 4.64
CA ALA A 252 -1.79 -4.58 3.42
C ALA A 252 -2.28 -5.90 2.82
N VAL A 253 -1.44 -6.94 2.80
CA VAL A 253 -1.81 -8.30 2.37
C VAL A 253 -2.92 -8.89 3.22
N LYS A 254 -2.83 -8.81 4.56
CA LYS A 254 -3.91 -9.28 5.45
C LYS A 254 -5.23 -8.59 5.13
N LEU A 255 -5.21 -7.27 4.93
CA LEU A 255 -6.39 -6.49 4.55
C LEU A 255 -6.92 -6.87 3.15
N ALA A 256 -6.05 -7.10 2.18
CA ALA A 256 -6.44 -7.54 0.84
C ALA A 256 -7.15 -8.89 0.85
N ARG A 257 -6.68 -9.84 1.68
CA ARG A 257 -7.32 -11.16 1.88
C ARG A 257 -8.73 -10.99 2.45
N ILE A 258 -8.89 -10.20 3.51
CA ILE A 258 -10.20 -9.91 4.10
C ILE A 258 -11.11 -9.17 3.12
N ASN A 259 -10.62 -8.13 2.43
CA ASN A 259 -11.42 -7.38 1.48
C ASN A 259 -11.91 -8.26 0.31
N LEU A 260 -11.07 -9.17 -0.20
CA LEU A 260 -11.47 -10.10 -1.25
C LEU A 260 -12.55 -11.08 -0.75
N LEU A 261 -12.38 -11.67 0.44
CA LEU A 261 -13.39 -12.55 1.04
C LEU A 261 -14.72 -11.84 1.30
N ARG A 262 -14.69 -10.58 1.71
CA ARG A 262 -15.88 -9.73 1.92
C ARG A 262 -16.56 -9.35 0.60
N ALA A 263 -15.81 -9.20 -0.48
CA ALA A 263 -16.38 -8.94 -1.80
C ALA A 263 -17.18 -10.15 -2.35
N PHE A 264 -16.87 -11.36 -1.88
CA PHE A 264 -17.47 -12.63 -2.33
C PHE A 264 -18.10 -13.43 -1.17
N LYS A 265 -18.98 -12.79 -0.38
CA LYS A 265 -19.57 -13.30 0.89
C LYS A 265 -20.23 -14.68 0.84
N TYR A 266 -20.59 -15.14 -0.36
CA TYR A 266 -21.32 -16.39 -0.59
C TYR A 266 -20.44 -17.49 -1.21
N HIS A 267 -19.14 -17.23 -1.36
CA HIS A 267 -18.17 -18.14 -1.94
C HIS A 267 -17.07 -18.41 -0.91
N ASP A 268 -16.83 -19.69 -0.60
CA ASP A 268 -15.75 -20.10 0.30
C ASP A 268 -14.53 -20.51 -0.52
N PHE A 269 -13.43 -19.77 -0.37
CA PHE A 269 -12.19 -19.96 -1.13
C PHE A 269 -11.00 -19.43 -0.34
N SER A 270 -9.81 -19.96 -0.61
CA SER A 270 -8.58 -19.41 -0.04
C SER A 270 -8.02 -18.32 -0.96
N PRO A 271 -7.77 -17.09 -0.47
CA PRO A 271 -7.16 -16.04 -1.29
C PRO A 271 -5.71 -16.37 -1.68
N HIS A 272 -5.36 -16.24 -2.96
CA HIS A 272 -3.97 -16.36 -3.44
C HIS A 272 -3.24 -15.01 -3.36
N ILE A 273 -3.18 -14.42 -2.15
CA ILE A 273 -2.55 -13.12 -1.90
C ILE A 273 -1.39 -13.30 -0.92
N TYR A 274 -0.17 -12.93 -1.30
CA TYR A 274 1.04 -13.29 -0.55
C TYR A 274 1.91 -12.08 -0.22
N CYS A 275 2.46 -12.09 1.00
CA CYS A 275 3.45 -11.11 1.44
C CYS A 275 4.83 -11.51 0.92
N LEU A 276 5.30 -10.85 -0.14
CA LEU A 276 6.61 -11.09 -0.73
C LEU A 276 7.12 -9.87 -1.51
N ASN A 277 8.44 -9.79 -1.70
CA ASN A 277 9.00 -8.83 -2.64
C ASN A 277 8.87 -9.39 -4.07
N THR A 278 7.98 -8.80 -4.86
CA THR A 278 7.69 -9.28 -6.23
C THR A 278 8.92 -9.25 -7.15
N LEU A 279 9.80 -8.27 -6.98
CA LEU A 279 10.98 -8.14 -7.82
C LEU A 279 12.07 -9.16 -7.43
N GLU A 280 12.11 -9.61 -6.18
CA GLU A 280 13.16 -10.51 -5.70
C GLU A 280 12.71 -11.97 -5.63
N ASN A 281 11.44 -12.23 -5.28
CA ASN A 281 11.00 -13.55 -4.83
C ASN A 281 9.85 -14.15 -5.64
N LEU A 282 9.08 -13.35 -6.37
CA LEU A 282 8.04 -13.89 -7.25
C LEU A 282 8.71 -14.55 -8.45
N ALA A 283 8.31 -15.76 -8.84
CA ALA A 283 8.68 -16.43 -10.08
C ALA A 283 10.16 -16.24 -10.48
N THR A 284 11.07 -16.66 -9.61
CA THR A 284 12.52 -16.41 -9.76
C THR A 284 13.16 -17.24 -10.88
N GLY A 285 12.48 -18.31 -11.32
CA GLY A 285 13.04 -19.32 -12.23
C GLY A 285 13.88 -20.39 -11.52
N GLU A 286 14.08 -20.27 -10.21
CA GLU A 286 14.82 -21.27 -9.41
C GLU A 286 13.98 -22.53 -9.19
N ILE A 287 14.62 -23.70 -9.15
CA ILE A 287 13.96 -25.03 -9.13
C ILE A 287 12.89 -25.15 -8.02
N PHE A 288 13.12 -24.54 -6.87
CA PHE A 288 12.24 -24.67 -5.69
C PHE A 288 11.36 -23.43 -5.44
N CYS A 289 11.14 -22.60 -6.46
CA CYS A 289 10.23 -21.46 -6.37
C CYS A 289 8.83 -21.88 -6.86
N ASP A 290 7.90 -22.12 -5.93
CA ASP A 290 6.52 -22.56 -6.22
C ASP A 290 5.78 -21.60 -7.16
N THR A 291 6.04 -20.30 -7.04
CA THR A 291 5.41 -19.26 -7.87
C THR A 291 5.90 -19.28 -9.33
N ASN A 292 6.91 -20.08 -9.68
CA ASN A 292 7.27 -20.33 -11.08
C ASN A 292 6.10 -20.92 -11.90
N ALA A 293 5.12 -21.55 -11.23
CA ALA A 293 3.90 -22.02 -11.88
C ALA A 293 3.11 -20.89 -12.59
N LEU A 294 3.35 -19.63 -12.22
CA LEU A 294 2.68 -18.46 -12.81
C LEU A 294 3.38 -17.93 -14.09
N ILE A 295 4.60 -18.39 -14.40
CA ILE A 295 5.37 -17.91 -15.55
C ILE A 295 4.64 -18.22 -16.86
N GLY A 296 4.34 -17.18 -17.63
CA GLY A 296 3.63 -17.29 -18.91
C GLY A 296 2.20 -17.85 -18.80
N LYS A 297 1.55 -17.75 -17.62
CA LYS A 297 0.22 -18.34 -17.37
C LYS A 297 -0.88 -17.33 -17.05
N ILE A 298 -0.55 -16.07 -16.81
CA ILE A 298 -1.54 -15.08 -16.38
C ILE A 298 -2.17 -14.37 -17.58
N ASP A 299 -3.50 -14.29 -17.59
CA ASP A 299 -4.24 -13.68 -18.69
C ASP A 299 -4.22 -12.14 -18.64
N VAL A 300 -4.41 -11.59 -17.44
CA VAL A 300 -4.44 -10.15 -17.21
C VAL A 300 -3.57 -9.80 -16.02
N ILE A 301 -2.66 -8.85 -16.19
CA ILE A 301 -1.89 -8.29 -15.09
C ILE A 301 -2.14 -6.79 -15.06
N ALA A 302 -2.64 -6.28 -13.94
CA ALA A 302 -2.86 -4.85 -13.78
C ALA A 302 -2.52 -4.34 -12.40
N THR A 303 -1.94 -3.14 -12.32
CA THR A 303 -1.45 -2.57 -11.07
C THR A 303 -1.09 -1.08 -11.18
N ASN A 304 -0.82 -0.46 -10.03
CA ASN A 304 -0.15 0.84 -9.92
C ASN A 304 1.13 0.63 -9.10
N PRO A 305 2.28 0.39 -9.74
CA PRO A 305 3.49 0.04 -9.03
C PRO A 305 4.13 1.26 -8.37
N PRO A 306 4.99 1.07 -7.36
CA PRO A 306 5.65 2.17 -6.69
C PRO A 306 6.52 2.99 -7.65
N TRP A 307 6.42 4.31 -7.50
CA TRP A 307 7.13 5.28 -8.33
C TRP A 307 8.46 5.65 -7.70
N GLY A 308 9.56 5.50 -8.44
CA GLY A 308 10.89 5.89 -7.96
C GLY A 308 12.00 5.02 -8.55
N ALA A 309 13.23 5.33 -8.15
CA ALA A 309 14.39 4.49 -8.42
C ALA A 309 14.69 3.63 -7.18
N CYS A 310 15.05 2.37 -7.38
CA CYS A 310 15.72 1.57 -6.36
C CYS A 310 16.89 2.40 -5.81
N LYS A 311 16.87 2.72 -4.51
CA LYS A 311 17.94 3.50 -3.87
C LYS A 311 19.26 2.74 -4.13
N ASN A 312 20.24 3.45 -4.69
CA ASN A 312 21.56 2.93 -5.08
C ASN A 312 22.12 1.97 -4.02
N GLY A 313 22.07 0.66 -4.28
CA GLY A 313 22.55 -0.38 -3.36
C GLY A 313 21.78 -1.71 -3.43
N GLY A 314 20.55 -1.73 -3.94
CA GLY A 314 19.81 -2.98 -4.18
C GLY A 314 20.38 -3.76 -5.37
N VAL A 315 20.47 -5.08 -5.26
CA VAL A 315 20.81 -5.97 -6.37
C VAL A 315 19.75 -5.78 -7.45
N LEU A 316 20.15 -5.35 -8.65
CA LEU A 316 19.24 -5.35 -9.79
C LEU A 316 18.81 -6.81 -10.03
N PRO A 317 17.51 -7.12 -10.02
CA PRO A 317 17.02 -8.46 -10.25
C PRO A 317 17.56 -9.02 -11.56
N GLN A 318 18.05 -10.26 -11.51
CA GLN A 318 18.69 -10.92 -12.64
C GLN A 318 17.75 -11.08 -13.85
N PHE A 319 16.44 -10.98 -13.65
CA PHE A 319 15.45 -11.23 -14.70
C PHE A 319 15.37 -10.13 -15.77
N SER A 320 16.01 -8.97 -15.61
CA SER A 320 15.98 -7.90 -16.62
C SER A 320 17.30 -7.14 -16.76
N PRO A 321 18.35 -7.77 -17.34
CA PRO A 321 19.65 -7.12 -17.57
C PRO A 321 19.57 -5.93 -18.55
N GLN A 322 18.45 -5.79 -19.27
CA GLN A 322 18.21 -4.71 -20.22
C GLN A 322 17.80 -3.39 -19.53
N ILE A 323 17.20 -3.46 -18.34
CA ILE A 323 16.74 -2.27 -17.59
C ILE A 323 17.86 -1.78 -16.68
N LYS A 324 18.62 -0.80 -17.19
CA LYS A 324 19.77 -0.20 -16.48
C LYS A 324 19.40 1.04 -15.65
N SER A 325 18.16 1.52 -15.76
CA SER A 325 17.71 2.74 -15.08
C SER A 325 17.56 2.58 -13.57
N GLY A 326 17.34 1.34 -13.10
CA GLY A 326 16.98 1.07 -11.71
C GLY A 326 15.62 1.64 -11.31
N GLU A 327 14.78 1.98 -12.28
CA GLU A 327 13.42 2.48 -12.04
C GLU A 327 12.49 1.33 -11.68
N THR A 328 11.87 1.42 -10.49
CA THR A 328 11.04 0.37 -9.93
C THR A 328 9.86 0.04 -10.84
N PHE A 329 9.19 1.06 -11.40
CA PHE A 329 8.08 0.89 -12.35
C PHE A 329 8.47 0.00 -13.55
N SER A 330 9.58 0.35 -14.21
CA SER A 330 10.09 -0.39 -15.36
C SER A 330 10.41 -1.86 -15.00
N MET A 331 10.90 -2.09 -13.79
CA MET A 331 11.20 -3.44 -13.31
C MET A 331 9.94 -4.27 -13.05
N PHE A 332 8.89 -3.68 -12.48
CA PHE A 332 7.58 -4.34 -12.33
C PHE A 332 6.95 -4.66 -13.69
N LEU A 333 7.08 -3.77 -14.67
CA LEU A 333 6.60 -4.01 -16.03
C LEU A 333 7.32 -5.22 -16.66
N ALA A 334 8.65 -5.27 -16.59
CA ALA A 334 9.41 -6.42 -17.10
C ALA A 334 9.08 -7.71 -16.36
N LYS A 335 8.90 -7.66 -15.04
CA LYS A 335 8.49 -8.83 -14.26
C LYS A 335 7.13 -9.35 -14.71
N SER A 336 6.21 -8.44 -14.95
CA SER A 336 4.84 -8.76 -15.36
C SER A 336 4.80 -9.34 -16.77
N LEU A 337 5.62 -8.85 -17.69
CA LEU A 337 5.77 -9.45 -19.03
C LEU A 337 6.21 -10.93 -18.98
N ASN A 338 7.07 -11.32 -18.03
CA ASN A 338 7.49 -12.71 -17.85
C ASN A 338 6.37 -13.62 -17.30
N LEU A 339 5.42 -13.06 -16.55
CA LEU A 339 4.28 -13.79 -15.98
C LEU A 339 3.10 -13.88 -16.95
N LEU A 340 3.00 -12.90 -17.87
CA LEU A 340 1.91 -12.80 -18.82
C LEU A 340 1.96 -13.92 -19.86
N LYS A 341 0.82 -14.53 -20.12
CA LYS A 341 0.68 -15.47 -21.24
C LYS A 341 0.79 -14.75 -22.59
N GLU A 342 1.07 -15.51 -23.64
CA GLU A 342 0.93 -15.02 -25.01
C GLU A 342 -0.51 -14.56 -25.29
N GLY A 343 -0.66 -13.33 -25.80
CA GLY A 343 -1.97 -12.69 -26.03
C GLY A 343 -2.71 -12.26 -24.75
N GLY A 344 -2.03 -12.23 -23.60
CA GLY A 344 -2.53 -11.61 -22.38
C GLY A 344 -2.51 -10.07 -22.44
N MET A 345 -3.09 -9.43 -21.42
CA MET A 345 -3.17 -7.97 -21.29
C MET A 345 -2.43 -7.45 -20.07
N LEU A 346 -1.74 -6.32 -20.25
CA LEU A 346 -1.10 -5.55 -19.19
C LEU A 346 -1.77 -4.18 -19.07
N SER A 347 -2.05 -3.74 -17.84
CA SER A 347 -2.56 -2.39 -17.57
C SER A 347 -1.88 -1.77 -16.36
N PHE A 348 -1.11 -0.71 -16.59
CA PHE A 348 -0.31 -0.05 -15.57
C PHE A 348 -0.73 1.42 -15.49
N VAL A 349 -0.85 1.94 -14.28
CA VAL A 349 -1.20 3.34 -14.00
C VAL A 349 0.02 4.14 -13.58
#